data_AF-A0A8B5X4Y7-F1
#
_entry.id   AF-A0A8B5X4Y7-F1
#
_cell.length_a   1.000
_cell.length_b   1.000
_cell.length_c   1.000
_cell.angle_alpha   90.00
_cell.angle_beta   90.00
_cell.angle_gamma   90.00
#
_symmetry.space_group_name_H-M   'P 1'
#
loop_
_entity.id
_entity.type
_entity.pdbx_description
1 polymer ?
#
loop_
_entity_poly.entity_id
_entity_poly.type
_entity_poly.pdbx_seq_one_letter_code
_entity_poly.pdbx_strand_id
1 'polypeptide(L)'
;MSERIKKFPIGGTHLPEEKGLTSDAPIVTMPAPAEVLIPLKQHLGVVLEPMVAVGDRVRRGSLLGDTEDGLRAKIHSSVVGEVTEITDAALPDGSRVRAVRIRTDESDVSNDPENEERLSPLELESLSDEQYRDAVIARVEEAGIVGLGGATFPTHIKLATKDKIDTVIV
;
A
#
# COMPACT_ATOMS: atom_id res chain seq x y z
N MET A 1 -27.92 -33.97 -5.60
CA MET A 1 -27.03 -33.30 -6.59
C MET A 1 -27.71 -32.17 -7.38
N SER A 2 -29.03 -32.15 -7.56
CA SER A 2 -29.76 -31.17 -8.39
C SER A 2 -29.95 -29.76 -7.78
N GLU A 3 -29.77 -29.56 -6.47
CA GLU A 3 -30.04 -28.26 -5.82
C GLU A 3 -28.88 -27.25 -5.92
N ARG A 4 -27.69 -27.67 -6.36
CA ARG A 4 -26.49 -26.82 -6.38
C ARG A 4 -26.25 -26.05 -7.68
N ILE A 5 -27.04 -26.29 -8.74
CA ILE A 5 -26.84 -25.67 -10.05
C ILE A 5 -27.97 -24.68 -10.32
N LYS A 6 -27.62 -23.40 -10.56
CA LYS A 6 -28.62 -22.38 -10.90
C LYS A 6 -29.02 -22.47 -12.37
N LYS A 7 -30.33 -22.28 -12.62
CA LYS A 7 -30.94 -22.17 -13.95
C LYS A 7 -30.84 -20.75 -14.53
N PHE A 8 -29.69 -20.10 -14.44
CA PHE A 8 -29.45 -18.90 -15.26
C PHE A 8 -29.06 -19.33 -16.67
N PRO A 9 -29.27 -18.51 -17.72
CA PRO A 9 -28.95 -18.90 -19.10
C PRO A 9 -27.49 -19.33 -19.31
N ILE A 10 -26.59 -18.86 -18.44
CA ILE A 10 -25.14 -19.08 -18.47
C ILE A 10 -24.68 -20.21 -17.51
N GLY A 11 -25.60 -20.82 -16.75
CA GLY A 11 -25.28 -21.78 -15.70
C GLY A 11 -24.65 -21.16 -14.45
N GLY A 12 -24.14 -22.00 -13.54
CA GLY A 12 -23.43 -21.61 -12.33
C GLY A 12 -23.77 -22.47 -11.12
N THR A 13 -22.90 -22.47 -10.10
CA THR A 13 -23.12 -23.17 -8.84
C THR A 13 -23.38 -22.19 -7.70
N HIS A 14 -24.26 -22.57 -6.77
CA HIS A 14 -24.37 -21.84 -5.51
C HIS A 14 -23.26 -22.33 -4.58
N LEU A 15 -22.27 -21.47 -4.33
CA LEU A 15 -21.26 -21.70 -3.31
C LEU A 15 -21.86 -21.38 -1.94
N PRO A 16 -21.70 -22.26 -0.93
CA PRO A 16 -22.02 -21.93 0.46
C PRO A 16 -21.30 -20.63 0.84
N GLU A 17 -22.01 -19.74 1.53
CA GLU A 17 -21.46 -18.41 1.84
C GLU A 17 -20.44 -18.42 2.98
N GLU A 18 -20.45 -19.46 3.83
CA GLU A 18 -19.52 -19.67 4.95
C GLU A 18 -19.33 -18.46 5.89
N LYS A 19 -20.26 -17.49 5.87
CA LYS A 19 -20.18 -16.24 6.66
C LYS A 19 -20.19 -16.49 8.16
N GLY A 20 -20.73 -17.62 8.60
CA GLY A 20 -20.78 -18.02 10.01
C GLY A 20 -19.46 -18.57 10.56
N LEU A 21 -18.44 -18.81 9.74
CA LEU A 21 -17.17 -19.38 10.22
C LEU A 21 -16.42 -18.46 11.19
N THR A 22 -16.62 -17.15 11.09
CA THR A 22 -15.91 -16.15 11.90
C THR A 22 -16.80 -15.02 12.43
N SER A 23 -18.12 -15.11 12.25
CA SER A 23 -19.07 -14.03 12.61
C SER A 23 -19.02 -13.65 14.09
N ASP A 24 -18.80 -14.64 14.95
CA ASP A 24 -18.76 -14.46 16.41
C ASP A 24 -17.33 -14.55 16.97
N ALA A 25 -16.32 -14.56 16.10
CA ALA A 25 -14.93 -14.59 16.54
C ALA A 25 -14.58 -13.27 17.26
N PRO A 26 -13.91 -13.33 18.42
CA PRO A 26 -13.51 -12.12 19.12
C PRO A 26 -12.49 -11.33 18.30
N ILE A 27 -12.57 -10.00 18.39
CA ILE A 27 -11.51 -9.12 17.89
C ILE A 27 -10.28 -9.34 18.76
N VAL A 28 -9.15 -9.66 18.14
CA VAL A 28 -7.88 -9.85 18.82
C VAL A 28 -6.82 -8.92 18.25
N THR A 29 -5.95 -8.42 19.11
CA THR A 29 -4.77 -7.66 18.67
C THR A 29 -3.71 -8.64 18.19
N MET A 30 -3.28 -8.50 16.94
CA MET A 30 -2.16 -9.26 16.40
C MET A 30 -0.84 -8.59 16.82
N PRO A 31 0.13 -9.32 17.37
CA PRO A 31 1.46 -8.76 17.62
C PRO A 31 2.11 -8.38 16.30
N ALA A 32 2.99 -7.38 16.32
CA ALA A 32 3.84 -7.09 15.19
C ALA A 32 4.65 -8.35 14.83
N PRO A 33 4.79 -8.70 13.54
CA PRO A 33 5.62 -9.83 13.15
C PRO A 33 7.08 -9.54 13.49
N ALA A 34 7.86 -10.56 13.86
CA ALA A 34 9.29 -10.38 14.14
C ALA A 34 10.10 -9.96 12.89
N GLU A 35 9.56 -10.22 11.71
CA GLU A 35 10.18 -9.88 10.43
C GLU A 35 9.09 -9.66 9.37
N VAL A 36 9.34 -8.73 8.45
CA VAL A 36 8.54 -8.53 7.24
C VAL A 36 9.42 -8.60 5.99
N LEU A 37 8.81 -9.01 4.88
CA LEU A 37 9.42 -8.94 3.55
C LEU A 37 8.50 -8.10 2.68
N ILE A 38 8.96 -6.91 2.29
CA ILE A 38 8.16 -5.91 1.57
C ILE A 38 8.59 -5.91 0.10
N PRO A 39 7.77 -6.42 -0.84
CA PRO A 39 8.09 -6.38 -2.26
C PRO A 39 8.08 -4.95 -2.79
N LEU A 40 9.03 -4.61 -3.66
CA LEU A 40 9.15 -3.32 -4.35
C LEU A 40 8.28 -3.26 -5.62
N LYS A 41 7.18 -4.01 -5.61
CA LYS A 41 6.16 -4.07 -6.66
C LYS A 41 4.81 -4.41 -6.02
N GLN A 42 4.05 -3.38 -5.70
CA GLN A 42 2.71 -3.50 -5.07
C GLN A 42 1.61 -2.77 -5.87
N HIS A 43 2.00 -2.07 -6.94
CA HIS A 43 1.16 -1.28 -7.82
C HIS A 43 1.25 -1.78 -9.27
N LEU A 44 0.32 -1.33 -10.12
CA LEU A 44 0.30 -1.68 -11.56
C LEU A 44 1.59 -1.33 -12.32
N GLY A 45 2.30 -0.31 -11.82
CA GLY A 45 3.50 0.32 -12.41
C GLY A 45 4.75 -0.53 -12.65
N VAL A 46 5.95 0.02 -12.58
CA VAL A 46 7.21 -0.75 -12.72
C VAL A 46 7.62 -1.39 -11.38
N VAL A 47 8.69 -2.20 -11.39
CA VAL A 47 9.37 -2.61 -10.16
C VAL A 47 10.25 -1.45 -9.73
N LEU A 48 10.22 -1.09 -8.45
CA LEU A 48 10.99 0.03 -7.91
C LEU A 48 12.41 -0.37 -7.54
N GLU A 49 13.29 0.63 -7.50
CA GLU A 49 14.64 0.49 -6.98
C GLU A 49 14.64 0.67 -5.46
N PRO A 50 15.49 -0.07 -4.71
CA PRO A 50 15.59 0.11 -3.27
C PRO A 50 16.21 1.46 -2.92
N MET A 51 15.59 2.19 -2.00
CA MET A 51 16.06 3.48 -1.47
C MET A 51 16.77 3.35 -0.11
N VAL A 52 17.04 2.11 0.30
CA VAL A 52 17.68 1.73 1.56
C VAL A 52 18.76 0.68 1.30
N ALA A 53 19.68 0.52 2.24
CA ALA A 53 20.73 -0.48 2.26
C ALA A 53 20.59 -1.44 3.46
N VAL A 54 21.26 -2.59 3.39
CA VAL A 54 21.36 -3.52 4.53
C VAL A 54 22.06 -2.82 5.70
N GLY A 55 21.46 -2.91 6.89
CA GLY A 55 21.89 -2.24 8.11
C GLY A 55 21.17 -0.93 8.40
N ASP A 56 20.39 -0.40 7.44
CA ASP A 56 19.62 0.83 7.67
C ASP A 56 18.49 0.61 8.68
N ARG A 57 18.29 1.60 9.54
CA ARG A 57 17.13 1.69 10.44
C ARG A 57 15.99 2.36 9.72
N VAL A 58 14.79 1.80 9.84
CA VAL A 58 13.57 2.32 9.23
C VAL A 58 12.48 2.46 10.29
N ARG A 59 11.61 3.45 10.09
CA ARG A 59 10.38 3.68 10.84
C ARG A 59 9.16 3.39 9.95
N ARG A 60 7.96 3.35 10.53
CA ARG A 60 6.73 3.28 9.74
C ARG A 60 6.63 4.53 8.87
N GLY A 61 6.50 4.36 7.57
CA GLY A 61 6.52 5.48 6.62
C GLY A 61 7.89 5.82 6.03
N SER A 62 8.99 5.21 6.48
CA SER A 62 10.29 5.40 5.81
C SER A 62 10.24 4.89 4.37
N LEU A 63 10.79 5.65 3.42
CA LEU A 63 10.82 5.29 2.01
C LEU A 63 11.72 4.07 1.79
N LEU A 64 11.18 3.02 1.18
CA LEU A 64 11.91 1.78 0.88
C LEU A 64 12.22 1.63 -0.60
N GLY A 65 11.35 2.15 -1.48
CA GLY A 65 11.56 2.04 -2.91
C GLY A 65 10.89 3.14 -3.72
N ASP A 66 11.59 3.58 -4.75
CA ASP A 66 11.15 4.55 -5.74
C ASP A 66 11.91 4.34 -7.07
N THR A 67 11.56 5.09 -8.11
CA THR A 67 12.29 5.17 -9.38
C THR A 67 11.86 6.43 -10.11
N GLU A 68 12.68 7.02 -10.99
CA GLU A 68 12.23 8.16 -11.80
C GLU A 68 11.46 7.76 -13.05
N ASP A 69 11.39 6.47 -13.36
CA ASP A 69 10.86 5.96 -14.63
C ASP A 69 9.49 5.30 -14.52
N GLY A 70 8.69 5.48 -15.57
CA GLY A 70 7.45 4.73 -15.78
C GLY A 70 6.31 5.05 -14.81
N LEU A 71 5.24 4.27 -14.93
CA LEU A 71 4.10 4.29 -14.00
C LEU A 71 4.59 3.76 -12.64
N ARG A 72 4.38 4.48 -11.52
CA ARG A 72 4.90 4.07 -10.20
C ARG A 72 4.10 4.63 -9.02
N ALA A 73 4.31 4.09 -7.83
CA ALA A 73 3.95 4.72 -6.56
C ALA A 73 4.97 4.32 -5.49
N LYS A 74 5.47 5.27 -4.70
CA LYS A 74 6.47 5.03 -3.65
C LYS A 74 6.03 3.93 -2.68
N ILE A 75 6.98 3.10 -2.25
CA ILE A 75 6.73 2.03 -1.27
C ILE A 75 7.46 2.36 0.02
N HIS A 76 6.74 2.28 1.14
CA HIS A 76 7.23 2.67 2.46
C HIS A 76 7.24 1.48 3.42
N SER A 77 8.03 1.58 4.49
CA SER A 77 8.06 0.57 5.54
C SER A 77 6.77 0.57 6.34
N SER A 78 6.25 -0.62 6.61
CA SER A 78 5.08 -0.82 7.47
C SER A 78 5.45 -1.05 8.94
N VAL A 79 6.73 -1.15 9.26
CA VAL A 79 7.25 -1.47 10.60
C VAL A 79 8.44 -0.58 10.97
N VAL A 80 8.72 -0.49 12.27
CA VAL A 80 10.02 -0.04 12.78
C VAL A 80 11.00 -1.21 12.85
N GLY A 81 12.23 -1.01 12.39
CA GLY A 81 13.23 -2.07 12.43
C GLY A 81 14.52 -1.78 11.70
N GLU A 82 15.22 -2.86 11.37
CA GLU A 82 16.49 -2.85 10.64
C GLU A 82 16.36 -3.65 9.35
N VAL A 83 16.82 -3.07 8.24
CA VAL A 83 16.90 -3.77 6.94
C VAL A 83 17.97 -4.85 7.02
N THR A 84 17.58 -6.11 6.97
CA THR A 84 18.50 -7.26 7.09
C THR A 84 18.93 -7.82 5.74
N GLU A 85 18.12 -7.63 4.70
CA GLU A 85 18.38 -8.20 3.38
C GLU A 85 17.63 -7.43 2.28
N ILE A 86 18.25 -7.32 1.10
CA ILE A 86 17.59 -6.87 -0.13
C ILE A 86 17.65 -8.03 -1.12
N THR A 87 16.50 -8.69 -1.32
CA THR A 87 16.40 -10.02 -1.95
C THR A 87 15.23 -10.09 -2.92
N ASP A 88 14.96 -11.27 -3.50
CA ASP A 88 13.82 -11.47 -4.39
C ASP A 88 12.67 -12.20 -3.65
N ALA A 89 11.46 -11.64 -3.73
CA ALA A 89 10.24 -12.24 -3.20
C ALA A 89 9.36 -12.78 -4.34
N ALA A 90 8.68 -13.90 -4.07
CA ALA A 90 7.64 -14.40 -4.98
C ALA A 90 6.32 -13.64 -4.74
N LEU A 91 5.67 -13.24 -5.82
CA LEU A 91 4.32 -12.66 -5.79
C LEU A 91 3.26 -13.73 -6.09
N PRO A 92 1.98 -13.50 -5.71
CA PRO A 92 0.88 -14.44 -5.99
C PRO A 92 0.66 -14.77 -7.46
N ASP A 93 1.12 -13.91 -8.37
CA ASP A 93 1.07 -14.12 -9.82
C ASP A 93 2.21 -15.03 -10.35
N GLY A 94 3.08 -15.51 -9.46
CA GLY A 94 4.22 -16.36 -9.78
C GLY A 94 5.49 -15.61 -10.20
N SER A 95 5.42 -14.28 -10.33
CA SER A 95 6.60 -13.47 -10.62
C SER A 95 7.53 -13.37 -9.40
N ARG A 96 8.79 -13.01 -9.66
CA ARG A 96 9.79 -12.69 -8.62
C ARG A 96 10.23 -11.25 -8.78
N VAL A 97 10.23 -10.50 -7.69
CA VAL A 97 10.54 -9.07 -7.67
C VAL A 97 11.46 -8.75 -6.51
N ARG A 98 12.21 -7.65 -6.63
CA ARG A 98 13.03 -7.15 -5.53
C ARG A 98 12.15 -6.85 -4.31
N ALA A 99 12.66 -7.13 -3.12
CA ALA A 99 12.00 -6.93 -1.85
C ALA A 99 13.01 -6.56 -0.75
N VAL A 100 12.52 -5.84 0.26
CA VAL A 100 13.30 -5.44 1.43
C VAL A 100 12.85 -6.27 2.62
N ARG A 101 13.77 -7.01 3.23
CA ARG A 101 13.54 -7.77 4.47
C ARG A 101 13.90 -6.89 5.65
N ILE A 102 12.98 -6.79 6.62
CA ILE A 102 13.14 -5.94 7.80
C ILE A 102 12.85 -6.78 9.03
N ARG A 103 13.85 -6.89 9.90
CA ARG A 103 13.67 -7.42 11.27
C ARG A 103 13.02 -6.32 12.09
N THR A 104 11.86 -6.63 12.66
CA THR A 104 11.03 -5.67 13.39
C THR A 104 11.55 -5.50 14.81
N ASP A 105 11.61 -4.25 15.28
CA ASP A 105 11.99 -3.96 16.66
C ASP A 105 10.81 -4.24 17.61
N GLU A 106 11.07 -4.67 18.84
CA GLU A 106 10.03 -4.89 19.86
C GLU A 106 9.25 -3.61 20.20
N SER A 107 9.85 -2.45 19.91
CA SER A 107 9.23 -1.14 20.06
C SER A 107 8.18 -0.83 19.00
N ASP A 108 8.00 -1.65 17.95
CA ASP A 108 7.03 -1.43 16.88
C ASP A 108 5.57 -1.57 17.37
N VAL A 109 5.11 -0.55 18.08
CA VAL A 109 3.73 -0.40 18.55
C VAL A 109 3.00 0.64 17.71
N SER A 110 1.73 0.36 17.43
CA SER A 110 0.90 1.26 16.62
C SER A 110 0.52 2.53 17.40
N ASN A 111 0.44 3.67 16.70
CA ASN A 111 0.08 4.99 17.23
C ASN A 111 1.13 5.64 18.16
N ASP A 112 2.39 5.22 18.07
CA ASP A 112 3.50 5.93 18.71
C ASP A 112 4.15 6.90 17.70
N PRO A 113 4.11 8.23 17.93
CA PRO A 113 4.74 9.20 17.03
C PRO A 113 6.24 8.99 16.80
N GLU A 114 6.96 8.41 17.77
CA GLU A 114 8.41 8.13 17.62
C GLU A 114 8.67 7.00 16.62
N ASN A 115 7.68 6.13 16.41
CA ASN A 115 7.73 5.00 15.47
C ASN A 115 7.28 5.38 14.06
N GLU A 116 6.80 6.60 13.85
CA GLU A 116 6.18 7.02 12.59
C GLU A 116 6.93 8.18 11.94
N GLU A 117 7.36 7.97 10.70
CA GLU A 117 7.92 9.00 9.83
C GLU A 117 6.80 9.63 9.00
N ARG A 118 6.00 10.47 9.66
CA ARG A 118 4.85 11.15 9.03
C ARG A 118 5.30 12.33 8.18
N LEU A 119 4.68 12.49 7.02
CA LEU A 119 4.76 13.73 6.26
C LEU A 119 4.08 14.86 7.05
N SER A 120 4.77 15.99 7.18
CA SER A 120 4.21 17.19 7.83
C SER A 120 2.92 17.63 7.15
N PRO A 121 1.95 18.21 7.89
CA PRO A 121 0.75 18.81 7.29
C PRO A 121 1.09 19.75 6.12
N LEU A 122 0.22 19.80 5.11
CA LEU A 122 0.36 20.78 4.03
C LEU A 122 -0.14 22.14 4.54
N GLU A 123 0.64 23.19 4.28
CA GLU A 123 0.23 24.58 4.45
C GLU A 123 -0.46 25.03 3.14
N LEU A 124 -1.78 25.19 3.16
CA LEU A 124 -2.59 25.34 1.95
C LEU A 124 -3.38 26.65 1.89
N GLU A 125 -3.53 27.36 3.01
CA GLU A 125 -4.51 28.45 3.16
C GLU A 125 -4.26 29.65 2.24
N SER A 126 -3.04 29.79 1.70
CA SER A 126 -2.63 30.94 0.87
C SER A 126 -2.25 30.57 -0.57
N LEU A 127 -2.49 29.33 -0.98
CA LEU A 127 -2.16 28.88 -2.33
C LEU A 127 -3.25 29.26 -3.33
N SER A 128 -2.86 29.55 -4.58
CA SER A 128 -3.83 29.58 -5.68
C SER A 128 -4.42 28.19 -5.92
N ASP A 129 -5.55 28.08 -6.62
CA ASP A 129 -6.16 26.80 -6.97
C ASP A 129 -5.18 25.83 -7.67
N GLU A 130 -4.32 26.37 -8.54
CA GLU A 130 -3.30 25.59 -9.26
C GLU A 130 -2.20 25.10 -8.30
N GLN A 131 -1.67 25.99 -7.45
CA GLN A 131 -0.66 25.63 -6.47
C GLN A 131 -1.19 24.63 -5.43
N TYR A 132 -2.44 24.80 -5.01
CA TYR A 132 -3.15 23.89 -4.12
C TYR A 132 -3.22 22.50 -4.75
N ARG A 133 -3.69 22.43 -6.01
CA ARG A 133 -3.82 21.17 -6.76
C ARG A 133 -2.47 20.46 -6.86
N ASP A 134 -1.44 21.18 -7.28
CA ASP A 134 -0.12 20.58 -7.51
C ASP A 134 0.52 20.13 -6.18
N ALA A 135 0.35 20.90 -5.09
CA ALA A 135 0.81 20.50 -3.77
C ALA A 135 0.12 19.22 -3.27
N VAL A 136 -1.20 19.09 -3.49
CA VAL A 136 -1.96 17.88 -3.12
C VAL A 136 -1.51 16.68 -3.97
N ILE A 137 -1.34 16.84 -5.28
CA ILE A 137 -0.89 15.76 -6.17
C ILE A 137 0.51 15.29 -5.76
N ALA A 138 1.45 16.23 -5.56
CA ALA A 138 2.80 15.92 -5.11
C ALA A 138 2.79 15.21 -3.75
N ARG A 139 1.90 15.60 -2.84
CA ARG A 139 1.74 14.93 -1.54
C ARG A 139 1.24 13.49 -1.69
N VAL A 140 0.27 13.26 -2.54
CA VAL A 140 -0.29 11.92 -2.81
C VAL A 140 0.76 11.02 -3.48
N GLU A 141 1.60 11.59 -4.35
CA GLU A 141 2.76 10.91 -4.94
C GLU A 141 3.81 10.56 -3.88
N GLU A 142 4.21 11.52 -3.05
CA GLU A 142 5.17 11.33 -1.96
C GLU A 142 4.71 10.24 -0.99
N ALA A 143 3.43 10.24 -0.63
CA ALA A 143 2.85 9.24 0.25
C ALA A 143 2.69 7.86 -0.41
N GLY A 144 2.93 7.72 -1.72
CA GLY A 144 2.81 6.44 -2.43
C GLY A 144 1.38 5.91 -2.53
N ILE A 145 0.37 6.80 -2.51
CA ILE A 145 -1.03 6.38 -2.44
C ILE A 145 -1.50 5.78 -3.77
N VAL A 146 -2.19 4.65 -3.68
CA VAL A 146 -2.78 3.92 -4.81
C VAL A 146 -4.28 3.73 -4.66
N GLY A 147 -4.98 3.47 -5.77
CA GLY A 147 -6.41 3.16 -5.75
C GLY A 147 -6.70 1.72 -5.29
N LEU A 148 -7.54 1.57 -4.27
CA LEU A 148 -7.89 0.28 -3.67
C LEU A 148 -9.03 -0.48 -4.38
N GLY A 149 -9.38 -0.09 -5.61
CA GLY A 149 -10.39 -0.79 -6.42
C GLY A 149 -9.95 -2.15 -6.98
N GLY A 150 -8.67 -2.51 -6.81
CA GLY A 150 -8.10 -3.81 -7.21
C GLY A 150 -6.81 -3.70 -8.02
N ALA A 151 -6.73 -2.73 -8.94
CA ALA A 151 -5.56 -2.57 -9.81
C ALA A 151 -4.37 -1.83 -9.17
N THR A 152 -4.53 -1.29 -7.95
CA THR A 152 -3.49 -0.51 -7.25
C THR A 152 -2.85 0.55 -8.15
N PHE A 153 -3.68 1.26 -8.93
CA PHE A 153 -3.22 2.31 -9.84
C PHE A 153 -2.80 3.56 -9.05
N PRO A 154 -1.65 4.18 -9.33
CA PRO A 154 -1.15 5.36 -8.61
C PRO A 154 -2.16 6.51 -8.61
N THR A 155 -2.53 6.98 -7.42
CA THR A 155 -3.63 7.95 -7.27
C THR A 155 -3.24 9.34 -7.75
N HIS A 156 -1.98 9.75 -7.59
CA HIS A 156 -1.52 11.06 -8.06
C HIS A 156 -1.73 11.26 -9.58
N ILE A 157 -1.60 10.19 -10.38
CA ILE A 157 -1.87 10.22 -11.83
C ILE A 157 -3.36 10.42 -12.12
N LYS A 158 -4.24 9.80 -11.32
CA LYS A 158 -5.70 10.01 -11.46
C LYS A 158 -6.10 11.44 -11.11
N LEU A 159 -5.47 12.00 -10.07
CA LEU A 159 -5.71 13.37 -9.63
C LEU A 159 -5.13 14.40 -10.61
N ALA A 160 -4.13 14.04 -11.41
CA ALA A 160 -3.53 14.87 -12.43
C ALA A 160 -4.41 15.09 -13.69
N THR A 161 -5.74 15.01 -13.57
CA THR A 161 -6.68 15.36 -14.64
C THR A 161 -6.71 16.87 -14.92
N LYS A 162 -7.09 17.24 -16.15
CA LYS A 162 -7.33 18.64 -16.56
C LYS A 162 -8.71 19.14 -16.14
N ASP A 163 -9.63 18.22 -15.90
CA ASP A 163 -11.00 18.55 -15.52
C ASP A 163 -11.05 19.00 -14.06
N LYS A 164 -11.89 20.00 -13.76
CA LYS A 164 -12.13 20.42 -12.39
C LYS A 164 -12.88 19.32 -11.65
N ILE A 165 -12.35 18.92 -10.49
CA ILE A 165 -13.04 18.02 -9.56
C ILE A 165 -13.87 18.88 -8.63
N ASP A 166 -15.20 18.73 -8.68
CA ASP A 166 -16.13 19.47 -7.79
C ASP A 166 -16.72 18.59 -6.67
N THR A 167 -16.65 17.28 -6.80
CA THR A 167 -17.30 16.32 -5.87
C THR A 167 -16.35 15.21 -5.47
N VAL A 168 -16.28 14.92 -4.18
CA VAL A 168 -15.60 13.74 -3.61
C VAL A 168 -16.65 12.84 -2.96
N ILE A 169 -16.60 11.55 -3.26
CA ILE A 169 -17.47 10.53 -2.66
C ILE A 169 -16.59 9.62 -1.83
N VAL A 170 -16.93 9.49 -0.54
CA VAL A 170 -16.23 8.64 0.45
C VAL A 170 -17.15 7.51 0.89
#